data_AF-A0A176Z024-F1
#
_entry.id   AF-A0A176Z024-F1
#
_cell.length_a   1.000
_cell.length_b   1.000
_cell.length_c   1.000
_cell.angle_alpha   90.00
_cell.angle_beta   90.00
_cell.angle_gamma   90.00
#
_symmetry.space_group_name_H-M   'P 1'
#
loop_
_entity.id
_entity.type
_entity.pdbx_description
1 polymer ?
#
loop_
_entity_poly.entity_id
_entity_poly.type
_entity_poly.pdbx_seq_one_letter_code
_entity_poly.pdbx_strand_id
1 'polypeptide(L)' 'MSSVSKPNEQDDGLEAAVEQAIAVCDGDLRVAIRALIVANNFLESENSELRKAVSHAYTRGRFRTYTG' A
#
# COMPACT_ATOMS: atom_id res chain seq x y z
N MET A 1 36.55 6.06 11.06
CA MET A 1 35.78 4.88 11.51
C MET A 1 34.49 4.85 10.72
N SER A 2 34.32 3.83 9.88
CA SER A 2 33.19 3.71 8.95
C SER A 2 31.85 3.66 9.69
N SER A 3 30.94 4.55 9.31
CA SER A 3 29.52 4.41 9.61
C SER A 3 28.98 3.25 8.78
N VAL A 4 28.90 2.06 9.39
CA VAL A 4 28.15 0.94 8.84
C VAL A 4 26.68 1.28 9.01
N SER A 5 26.06 1.71 7.91
CA SER A 5 24.62 1.86 7.79
C SER A 5 23.95 0.54 8.14
N LYS A 6 22.94 0.55 9.02
CA LYS A 6 22.15 -0.64 9.36
C LYS A 6 21.61 -1.28 8.07
N PRO A 7 21.58 -2.62 7.95
CA PRO A 7 20.87 -3.27 6.86
C PRO A 7 19.41 -2.82 6.91
N ASN A 8 18.92 -2.30 5.79
CA ASN A 8 17.60 -1.75 5.67
C ASN A 8 16.61 -2.91 5.49
N GLU A 9 16.18 -3.57 6.58
CA GLU A 9 15.26 -4.73 6.54
C GLU A 9 13.95 -4.45 5.76
N GLN A 10 13.59 -3.17 5.61
CA GLN A 10 12.45 -2.71 4.80
C GLN A 10 12.69 -2.84 3.29
N ASP A 11 13.96 -2.76 2.86
CA ASP A 11 14.38 -2.90 1.46
C ASP A 11 14.28 -4.36 1.02
N ASP A 12 14.73 -5.28 1.89
CA ASP A 12 14.74 -6.71 1.62
C ASP A 12 13.32 -7.27 1.40
N GLY A 13 12.33 -6.77 2.16
CA GLY A 13 10.93 -7.16 2.00
C GLY A 13 10.28 -6.61 0.72
N LEU A 14 10.69 -5.41 0.30
CA LEU A 14 10.18 -4.79 -0.92
C LEU A 14 10.71 -5.53 -2.15
N GLU A 15 12.01 -5.81 -2.21
CA GLU A 15 12.63 -6.52 -3.33
C GLU A 15 12.05 -7.93 -3.48
N ALA A 16 11.81 -8.64 -2.38
CA ALA A 16 11.13 -9.95 -2.41
C ALA A 16 9.71 -9.86 -3.00
N ALA A 17 8.96 -8.81 -2.68
CA ALA A 17 7.63 -8.59 -3.23
C ALA A 17 7.66 -8.22 -4.72
N VAL A 18 8.68 -7.46 -5.15
CA VAL A 18 8.91 -7.13 -6.56
C VAL A 18 9.19 -8.40 -7.36
N GLU A 19 10.12 -9.24 -6.90
CA GLU A 19 10.44 -10.52 -7.56
C GLU A 19 9.22 -11.43 -7.63
N GLN A 20 8.40 -11.47 -6.58
CA GLN A 20 7.15 -12.22 -6.59
C GLN A 20 6.16 -11.69 -7.64
N ALA A 21 6.00 -10.37 -7.75
CA ALA A 21 5.09 -9.77 -8.72
C ALA A 21 5.54 -10.05 -10.17
N ILE A 22 6.85 -10.01 -10.42
CA ILE A 22 7.45 -10.34 -11.72
C ILE A 22 7.23 -11.82 -12.04
N ALA A 23 7.46 -12.71 -11.07
CA ALA A 23 7.28 -14.15 -11.24
C ALA A 23 5.82 -14.54 -11.57
N VAL A 24 4.83 -13.87 -10.94
CA VAL A 24 3.41 -14.07 -11.26
C VAL A 24 3.05 -13.61 -12.69
N CYS A 25 3.84 -12.70 -13.26
CA CYS A 25 3.65 -12.17 -14.61
C CYS A 25 4.56 -12.87 -15.65
N ASP A 26 5.00 -14.09 -15.37
CA ASP A 26 5.90 -14.89 -16.23
C ASP A 26 7.20 -14.16 -16.62
N GLY A 27 7.67 -13.26 -15.76
CA GLY A 27 8.87 -12.44 -16.03
C GLY A 27 8.62 -11.20 -16.90
N ASP A 28 7.40 -10.96 -17.38
CA ASP A 28 7.08 -9.76 -18.16
C ASP A 28 6.92 -8.54 -17.24
N LEU A 29 7.97 -7.72 -17.18
CA LEU A 29 8.00 -6.48 -16.41
C LEU A 29 6.89 -5.50 -16.81
N ARG A 30 6.50 -5.46 -18.09
CA ARG A 30 5.45 -4.55 -18.56
C ARG A 30 4.08 -4.99 -18.07
N VAL A 31 3.84 -6.31 -18.02
CA VAL A 31 2.63 -6.88 -17.42
C VAL A 31 2.62 -6.65 -15.90
N ALA A 32 3.74 -6.88 -15.21
CA ALA A 32 3.87 -6.64 -13.78
C ALA A 32 3.59 -5.17 -13.40
N ILE A 33 4.17 -4.21 -14.13
CA ILE A 33 3.92 -2.77 -13.91
C ILE A 33 2.45 -2.43 -14.14
N ARG A 34 1.82 -2.97 -15.20
CA ARG A 34 0.39 -2.74 -15.46
C ARG A 34 -0.47 -3.31 -14.33
N ALA A 35 -0.17 -4.52 -13.86
CA ALA A 35 -0.87 -5.16 -12.75
C ALA A 35 -0.76 -4.33 -11.46
N LEU A 36 0.45 -3.84 -11.15
CA LEU A 36 0.68 -2.97 -9.99
C LEU A 36 -0.09 -1.65 -10.08
N ILE A 37 -0.13 -1.00 -11.25
CA ILE A 37 -0.91 0.23 -11.44
C ILE A 37 -2.41 -0.03 -11.23
N VAL A 38 -2.95 -1.12 -11.78
CA VAL A 38 -4.35 -1.50 -11.61
C VAL A 38 -4.66 -1.79 -10.13
N ALA A 39 -3.80 -2.54 -9.45
CA ALA A 39 -3.93 -2.84 -8.03
C ALA A 39 -3.90 -1.57 -7.17
N ASN A 40 -2.98 -0.64 -7.45
CA ASN A 40 -2.91 0.64 -6.74
C ASN A 40 -4.18 1.47 -6.93
N ASN A 41 -4.66 1.62 -8.17
CA ASN A 41 -5.90 2.35 -8.45
C ASN A 41 -7.10 1.74 -7.69
N PHE A 42 -7.17 0.41 -7.60
CA PHE A 42 -8.21 -0.29 -6.83
C PHE A 42 -8.10 0.00 -5.32
N LEU A 43 -6.90 -0.07 -4.75
CA LEU A 43 -6.69 0.22 -3.33
C LEU A 43 -6.99 1.70 -3.00
N GLU A 44 -6.68 2.61 -3.92
CA GLU A 44 -7.01 4.03 -3.79
C GLU A 44 -8.53 4.27 -3.83
N SER A 45 -9.27 3.57 -4.70
CA SER A 45 -10.73 3.66 -4.73
C SER A 45 -11.37 3.13 -3.46
N GLU A 46 -10.94 1.96 -2.97
CA GLU A 46 -11.42 1.38 -1.72
C GLU A 46 -11.14 2.31 -0.53
N ASN A 47 -9.93 2.89 -0.47
CA ASN A 47 -9.58 3.87 0.56
C ASN A 47 -10.47 5.12 0.49
N SER A 48 -10.76 5.62 -0.71
CA SER A 48 -11.63 6.78 -0.92
C SER A 48 -13.05 6.50 -0.41
N GLU A 49 -13.59 5.32 -0.69
CA GLU A 49 -14.91 4.90 -0.23
C GLU A 49 -14.96 4.72 1.29
N LEU A 50 -13.98 4.03 1.86
CA LEU A 50 -13.81 3.89 3.31
C LEU A 50 -13.73 5.26 4.00
N ARG A 51 -12.91 6.17 3.49
CA ARG A 51 -12.78 7.53 4.02
C ARG A 51 -14.12 8.27 3.99
N LYS A 52 -14.86 8.19 2.88
CA LYS A 52 -16.21 8.80 2.78
C LYS A 52 -17.17 8.22 3.81
N ALA A 53 -17.19 6.90 3.98
CA ALA A 53 -18.04 6.23 4.96
C ALA A 53 -17.72 6.65 6.40
N VAL A 54 -16.43 6.69 6.75
CA VAL A 54 -15.95 7.16 8.05
C VAL A 54 -16.32 8.63 8.25
N SER A 55 -16.02 9.50 7.29
CA SER A 55 -16.37 10.92 7.35
C SER A 55 -17.87 11.12 7.52
N HIS A 56 -18.71 10.40 6.78
CA HIS A 56 -20.18 10.45 6.92
C HIS A 56 -20.66 10.03 8.32
N ALA A 57 -20.06 8.99 8.89
CA ALA A 57 -20.40 8.55 10.24
C ALA A 57 -19.94 9.56 11.31
N TYR A 58 -18.80 10.22 11.11
CA TYR A 58 -18.37 11.36 11.93
C TYR A 58 -19.31 12.56 11.78
N THR A 59 -19.73 12.93 10.56
CA THR A 59 -20.65 14.08 10.35
C THR A 59 -22.03 13.84 10.95
N ARG A 60 -22.48 12.59 10.99
CA ARG A 60 -23.76 12.21 11.63
C ARG A 60 -23.66 12.03 13.15
N GLY A 61 -22.53 12.37 13.77
CA GLY A 61 -22.32 12.29 15.22
C GLY A 61 -22.31 10.84 15.77
N ARG A 62 -22.12 9.84 14.91
CA ARG A 62 -22.13 8.41 15.28
C ARG A 62 -20.86 8.00 16.01
N PHE A 63 -19.74 8.66 15.72
CA PHE A 63 -18.47 8.50 16.44
C PHE A 63 -18.27 9.65 17.42
N ARG A 64 -18.27 9.35 18.73
CA ARG A 64 -17.69 10.26 19.72
C ARG A 64 -16.18 10.26 19.49
N THR A 65 -15.61 11.43 19.23
CA THR A 65 -14.16 11.61 19.28
C THR A 65 -13.69 11.12 20.64
N TYR A 66 -12.78 10.15 20.66
CA TYR A 66 -12.09 9.80 21.90
C TYR A 66 -11.22 11.00 22.29
N THR A 67 -11.72 11.81 23.21
CA THR A 67 -10.94 12.82 23.92
C THR A 67 -10.23 12.11 25.06
N GLY A 68 -9.05 11.58 24.76
CA GLY A 68 -8.03 11.28 25.76
C GLY A 68 -7.25 12.54 26.10
#